data_AF-A0A4U8YSE5-F1
#
_entry.id   AF-A0A4U8YSE5-F1
#
_cell.length_a   1.000
_cell.length_b   1.000
_cell.length_c   1.000
_cell.angle_alpha   90.00
_cell.angle_beta   90.00
_cell.angle_gamma   90.00
#
_symmetry.space_group_name_H-M   'P 1'
#
loop_
_entity.id
_entity.type
_entity.pdbx_description
1 polymer ?
#
loop_
_entity_poly.entity_id
_entity_poly.type
_entity_poly.pdbx_seq_one_letter_code
_entity_poly.pdbx_strand_id
1 'polypeptide(L)'
;MEPNRFGTSREMVIDEINVNGVTQVMAIDEKGLYLTTPDRVGRNMADVNRYGGQRKQYIDTLESLGYDTEKIRNENRHIVAALAENGPTEKKLNPIKASKRGE
;
A
#
# COMPACT_ATOMS: atom_id res chain seq x y z
N MET A 1 7.43 -0.20 17.21
CA MET A 1 7.71 0.48 15.92
C MET A 1 6.38 1.07 15.48
N GLU A 2 6.25 2.40 15.42
CA GLU A 2 4.96 3.02 15.08
C GLU A 2 4.50 2.57 13.69
N PRO A 3 3.21 2.24 13.50
CA PRO A 3 2.72 1.84 12.20
C PRO A 3 2.86 3.02 11.24
N ASN A 4 3.67 2.83 10.21
CA ASN A 4 3.87 3.80 9.15
C ASN A 4 2.59 3.89 8.30
N ARG A 5 1.64 4.71 8.77
CA ARG A 5 0.30 4.82 8.16
C ARG A 5 0.30 5.43 6.78
N PHE A 6 1.31 6.26 6.47
CA PHE A 6 1.37 7.06 5.24
C PHE A 6 2.52 6.65 4.31
N GLY A 7 3.52 5.93 4.79
CA GLY A 7 4.60 5.42 3.95
C GLY A 7 4.32 4.04 3.39
N THR A 8 5.32 3.51 2.68
CA THR A 8 5.38 2.09 2.29
C THR A 8 6.13 1.34 3.37
N SER A 9 5.46 0.38 4.02
CA SER A 9 6.10 -0.52 4.98
C SER A 9 6.84 -1.64 4.25
N ARG A 10 7.87 -2.22 4.88
CA ARG A 10 8.58 -3.38 4.30
C ARG A 10 7.67 -4.56 4.02
N GLU A 11 6.61 -4.72 4.82
CA GLU A 11 5.59 -5.75 4.62
C GLU A 11 4.78 -5.55 3.33
N MET A 12 4.70 -4.31 2.81
CA MET A 12 4.01 -4.01 1.54
C MET A 12 4.85 -4.35 0.31
N VAL A 13 6.14 -4.60 0.48
CA VAL A 13 7.08 -4.81 -0.63
C VAL A 13 6.97 -6.25 -1.11
N ILE A 14 6.84 -6.41 -2.43
CA ILE A 14 6.84 -7.71 -3.09
C ILE A 14 8.23 -8.00 -3.65
N ASP A 15 8.79 -7.08 -4.42
CA ASP A 15 10.08 -7.29 -5.08
C ASP A 15 10.77 -5.96 -5.44
N GLU A 16 12.06 -6.01 -5.77
CA GLU A 16 12.84 -4.89 -6.26
C GLU A 16 13.20 -5.11 -7.74
N ILE A 17 12.85 -4.15 -8.60
CA ILE A 17 13.06 -4.22 -10.04
C ILE A 17 13.99 -3.09 -10.51
N ASN A 18 14.83 -3.38 -11.51
CA ASN A 18 15.62 -2.35 -12.17
C ASN A 18 14.90 -1.89 -13.43
N VAL A 19 14.51 -0.62 -13.47
CA VAL A 19 13.84 -0.02 -14.63
C VAL A 19 14.74 1.09 -15.16
N ASN A 20 15.28 0.92 -16.35
CA ASN A 20 16.14 1.91 -17.01
C ASN A 20 17.34 2.37 -16.15
N GLY A 21 17.96 1.45 -15.39
CA GLY A 21 19.11 1.76 -14.52
C GLY A 21 18.71 2.33 -13.15
N VAL A 22 17.42 2.51 -12.87
CA VAL A 22 16.92 2.98 -11.58
C VAL A 22 16.29 1.81 -10.82
N THR A 23 16.76 1.57 -9.59
CA THR A 23 16.14 0.60 -8.69
C THR A 23 14.80 1.12 -8.21
N GLN A 24 13.73 0.45 -8.61
CA GLN A 24 12.37 0.66 -8.14
C GLN A 24 11.93 -0.54 -7.31
N VAL A 25 10.99 -0.30 -6.41
CA VAL A 25 10.41 -1.31 -5.53
C VAL A 25 8.96 -1.50 -5.93
N MET A 26 8.59 -2.73 -6.23
CA MET A 26 7.21 -3.15 -6.43
C MET A 26 6.55 -3.39 -5.08
N ALA A 27 5.49 -2.64 -4.81
CA ALA A 27 4.74 -2.73 -3.57
C ALA A 27 3.23 -2.84 -3.84
N ILE A 28 2.51 -3.37 -2.86
CA ILE A 28 1.05 -3.53 -2.91
C ILE A 28 0.37 -2.87 -1.72
N ASP A 29 -0.75 -2.18 -2.00
CA ASP A 29 -1.64 -1.63 -0.97
C ASP A 29 -3.10 -2.01 -1.25
N GLU A 30 -4.02 -1.57 -0.39
CA GLU A 30 -5.46 -1.78 -0.55
C GLU A 30 -6.00 -1.34 -1.92
N LYS A 31 -5.39 -0.31 -2.53
CA LYS A 31 -5.78 0.19 -3.86
C LYS A 31 -5.19 -0.63 -5.01
N GLY A 32 -4.15 -1.42 -4.78
CA GLY A 32 -3.49 -2.24 -5.79
C GLY A 32 -1.98 -2.10 -5.83
N LEU A 33 -1.37 -2.55 -6.93
CA LEU A 33 0.08 -2.46 -7.16
C LEU A 33 0.51 -1.04 -7.49
N TYR A 34 1.71 -0.68 -7.05
CA TYR A 34 2.38 0.56 -7.40
C TYR A 34 3.90 0.37 -7.31
N LEU A 35 4.64 1.28 -7.96
CA LEU A 35 6.09 1.35 -7.85
C LEU A 35 6.48 2.47 -6.91
N THR A 36 7.52 2.22 -6.12
CA THR A 36 8.19 3.24 -5.31
C THR A 36 9.70 3.09 -5.40
N THR A 37 10.44 3.85 -4.61
CA THR A 37 11.90 3.80 -4.52
C THR A 37 12.31 3.21 -3.17
N PRO A 38 13.42 2.46 -3.09
CA PRO A 38 13.85 1.81 -1.85
C PRO A 38 14.10 2.81 -0.72
N ASP A 39 14.49 4.04 -1.06
CA ASP A 39 14.68 5.15 -0.12
C ASP A 39 13.41 5.53 0.67
N ARG A 40 12.22 5.20 0.16
CA ARG A 40 10.92 5.50 0.79
C ARG A 40 10.36 4.33 1.61
N VAL A 41 10.90 3.13 1.45
CA VAL A 41 10.43 1.93 2.14
C VAL A 41 10.90 1.93 3.59
N GLY A 42 9.97 1.78 4.53
CA GLY A 42 10.25 1.69 5.97
C GLY A 42 10.62 3.03 6.62
N ARG A 43 10.55 4.14 5.89
CA ARG A 43 10.73 5.49 6.46
C ARG A 43 9.42 6.05 6.95
N ASN A 44 9.45 6.76 8.08
CA ASN A 44 8.28 7.48 8.63
C ASN A 44 7.97 8.75 7.82
N MET A 45 7.72 8.58 6.52
CA MET A 45 7.40 9.65 5.58
C MET A 45 6.31 9.17 4.64
N ALA A 46 5.44 10.09 4.20
CA ALA A 46 4.40 9.78 3.24
C ALA A 46 5.00 9.36 1.89
N ASP A 47 4.54 8.23 1.36
CA ASP A 47 4.93 7.80 0.03
C ASP A 47 4.05 8.49 -1.03
N VAL A 48 4.62 9.46 -1.73
CA VAL A 48 3.90 10.19 -2.78
C VAL A 48 3.55 9.32 -3.98
N ASN A 49 4.29 8.24 -4.24
CA ASN A 49 3.96 7.31 -5.34
C ASN A 49 2.72 6.47 -4.98
N ARG A 50 2.53 6.19 -3.68
CA ARG A 50 1.33 5.52 -3.17
C ARG A 50 0.05 6.36 -3.33
N TYR A 51 0.14 7.68 -3.15
CA TYR A 51 -1.05 8.56 -3.17
C TYR A 51 -1.20 9.42 -4.42
N GLY A 52 -0.11 9.92 -4.99
CA GLY A 52 -0.08 10.87 -6.11
C GLY A 52 0.48 10.30 -7.41
N GLY A 53 1.05 9.10 -7.41
CA GLY A 53 1.56 8.45 -8.62
C GLY A 53 0.44 8.02 -9.58
N GLN A 54 0.71 8.12 -10.89
CA GLN A 54 -0.17 7.55 -11.91
C GLN A 54 -0.02 6.02 -11.90
N ARG A 55 -0.75 5.33 -11.02
CA ARG A 55 -0.75 3.84 -10.92
C ARG A 55 -0.84 3.15 -12.27
N LYS A 56 -1.61 3.72 -13.20
CA LYS A 56 -1.73 3.21 -14.57
C LYS A 56 -0.37 3.16 -15.30
N GLN A 57 0.48 4.17 -15.15
CA GLN A 57 1.82 4.19 -15.73
C GLN A 57 2.73 3.13 -15.10
N TYR A 58 2.60 2.88 -13.80
CA TYR A 58 3.35 1.83 -13.13
C TYR A 58 2.93 0.44 -13.58
N ILE A 59 1.63 0.21 -13.74
CA ILE A 59 1.09 -1.03 -14.29
C ILE A 59 1.60 -1.22 -15.72
N ASP A 60 1.49 -0.20 -16.57
CA ASP A 60 1.98 -0.23 -17.96
C ASP A 60 3.49 -0.53 -18.04
N THR A 61 4.28 0.07 -17.14
CA THR A 61 5.72 -0.21 -17.03
C THR A 61 5.98 -1.67 -16.64
N LEU A 62 5.26 -2.22 -15.66
CA LEU A 62 5.40 -3.60 -15.23
C LEU A 62 4.99 -4.58 -16.33
N GLU A 63 3.88 -4.32 -17.01
CA GLU A 63 3.41 -5.12 -18.14
C GLU A 63 4.40 -5.07 -19.31
N SER A 64 4.97 -3.89 -19.61
CA SER A 64 6.00 -3.73 -20.63
C SER A 64 7.30 -4.47 -20.31
N LEU A 65 7.59 -4.70 -19.03
CA LEU A 65 8.71 -5.52 -18.56
C LEU A 65 8.37 -7.03 -18.55
N GLY A 66 7.13 -7.40 -18.89
CA GLY A 66 6.67 -8.79 -18.94
C GLY A 66 6.11 -9.33 -17.62
N TYR A 67 5.84 -8.46 -16.64
CA TYR A 67 5.20 -8.86 -15.39
C TYR A 67 3.68 -8.91 -15.53
N ASP A 68 3.08 -10.00 -15.06
CA ASP A 68 1.62 -10.14 -14.98
C ASP A 68 1.12 -9.47 -13.69
N THR A 69 0.72 -8.21 -13.81
CA THR A 69 0.31 -7.39 -12.66
C THR A 69 -0.95 -7.92 -11.99
N GLU A 70 -1.89 -8.51 -12.72
CA GLU A 70 -3.11 -9.09 -12.14
C GLU A 70 -2.80 -10.34 -11.33
N LYS A 71 -1.96 -11.22 -11.88
CA LYS A 71 -1.50 -12.42 -11.18
C LYS A 71 -0.72 -12.07 -9.92
N ILE A 72 0.27 -11.18 -10.02
CA ILE A 72 1.07 -10.72 -8.89
C ILE A 72 0.17 -10.11 -7.82
N ARG A 73 -0.81 -9.28 -8.21
CA ARG A 73 -1.78 -8.70 -7.27
C ARG A 73 -2.58 -9.79 -6.57
N ASN A 74 -3.05 -10.80 -7.31
CA ASN A 74 -3.87 -11.87 -6.76
C ASN A 74 -3.07 -12.74 -5.77
N GLU A 75 -1.85 -13.12 -6.12
CA GLU A 75 -0.94 -13.91 -5.29
C GLU A 75 -0.59 -13.15 -3.99
N ASN A 76 -0.42 -11.84 -4.07
CA ASN A 76 -0.04 -10.98 -2.94
C ASN A 76 -1.22 -10.34 -2.19
N ARG A 77 -2.47 -10.78 -2.43
CA ARG A 77 -3.65 -10.26 -1.69
C ARG A 77 -3.56 -10.48 -0.19
N HIS A 78 -2.86 -11.53 0.24
CA HIS A 78 -2.65 -11.83 1.66
C HIS A 78 -1.86 -10.74 2.38
N ILE A 79 -0.95 -10.05 1.68
CA ILE A 79 -0.20 -8.91 2.21
C ILE A 79 -1.15 -7.75 2.54
N VAL A 80 -2.07 -7.45 1.63
CA VAL A 80 -3.09 -6.41 1.84
C VAL A 80 -4.01 -6.76 3.01
N ALA A 81 -4.42 -8.04 3.13
CA ALA A 81 -5.22 -8.51 4.25
C ALA A 81 -4.48 -8.34 5.57
N ALA A 82 -3.20 -8.72 5.64
CA ALA A 82 -2.37 -8.55 6.83
C ALA A 82 -2.19 -7.07 7.22
N LEU A 83 -2.12 -6.17 6.23
CA LEU A 83 -2.08 -4.72 6.46
C LEU A 83 -3.42 -4.15 6.92
N ALA A 84 -4.55 -4.76 6.53
CA ALA A 84 -5.87 -4.39 7.02
C ALA A 84 -6.10 -4.89 8.46
N GLU A 85 -5.56 -6.05 8.81
CA GLU A 85 -5.59 -6.60 10.19
C GLU A 85 -4.67 -5.82 11.15
N ASN A 86 -3.53 -5.31 10.66
CA ASN A 86 -2.63 -4.42 11.41
C ASN A 86 -2.91 -2.92 11.23
N GLY A 87 -3.77 -2.55 10.28
CA GLY A 87 -4.46 -1.28 10.22
C GLY A 87 -5.42 -1.18 11.40
N PRO A 88 -5.97 -0.01 11.75
CA PRO A 88 -6.88 0.09 12.88
C PRO A 88 -8.10 -0.80 12.63
N THR A 89 -8.07 -2.02 13.19
CA THR A 89 -9.20 -2.62 13.87
C THR A 89 -9.64 -1.56 14.87
N GLU A 90 -10.52 -0.70 14.38
CA GLU A 90 -11.50 0.10 15.07
C GLU A 90 -11.94 1.22 14.12
N LYS A 91 -12.79 0.85 13.16
CA LYS A 91 -14.09 1.52 13.14
C LYS A 91 -14.78 1.21 14.48
N LYS A 92 -14.26 1.78 15.57
CA LYS A 92 -15.10 2.32 16.64
C LYS A 92 -15.87 3.42 15.94
N LEU A 93 -16.93 3.00 15.25
CA LEU A 93 -18.12 3.80 15.16
C LEU A 93 -18.47 4.05 16.63
N ASN A 94 -17.93 5.12 17.22
CA ASN A 94 -18.38 5.54 18.53
C ASN A 94 -19.89 5.69 18.37
N PRO A 95 -20.73 4.90 19.05
CA PRO A 95 -22.09 5.33 19.20
C PRO A 95 -21.99 6.58 20.05
N ILE A 96 -21.93 7.76 19.42
CA ILE A 96 -22.10 9.02 20.12
C ILE A 96 -23.48 8.91 20.74
N LYS A 97 -23.50 8.58 22.04
CA LYS A 97 -24.52 8.92 23.02
C LYS A 97 -25.89 9.22 22.39
N ALA A 98 -26.65 8.17 22.09
CA ALA A 98 -28.11 8.25 22.03
C ALA A 98 -28.70 7.40 23.16
N SER A 99 -28.13 7.52 24.37
CA SER A 99 -28.83 7.19 25.61
C SER A 99 -29.14 8.47 26.36
N LYS A 100 -30.43 8.84 26.33
CA LYS A 100 -31.20 9.40 27.44
C LYS A 100 -30.91 10.85 27.90
N ARG A 101 -31.72 11.76 27.37
CA ARG A 101 -32.54 12.77 28.10
C ARG A 101 -33.86 12.78 27.31
N GLY A 102 -35.00 12.30 27.80
CA GLY A 102 -35.58 12.53 29.10
C GLY A 102 -36.38 13.83 29.02
N GLU A 103 -37.56 13.79 28.41
CA GLU A 103 -38.83 14.44 28.80
C GLU A 103 -39.99 13.61 28.21
#